data_AF-A0A7G4A2D4-F1
#
_entry.id   AF-A0A7G4A2D4-F1
#
_cell.length_a   1.000
_cell.length_b   1.000
_cell.length_c   1.000
_cell.angle_alpha   90.00
_cell.angle_beta   90.00
_cell.angle_gamma   90.00
#
_symmetry.space_group_name_H-M   'P 1'
#
loop_
_entity.id
_entity.type
_entity.pdbx_description
1 polymer ?
#
loop_
_entity_poly.entity_id
_entity_poly.type
_entity_poly.pdbx_seq_one_letter_code
_entity_poly.pdbx_strand_id
1 'polypeptide(L)'
;MYYRLTDLGNKTAAELVQAFAEIPADVTSLDLSWNELHNKITAELVQALAEIPTGVLSLNLNGNFLGKKTGAELAQIFAAIPARVTSLNLRGNVFYSKTGAELAQALVAISEGVTSLNLSGNVLGNKSAAELAQVLEVIPKHVTLLNLNGNDLYKKTALELAQVLAAAAATTVILSEEDIVNRPTEELIDLGKVLPHVFIKILDENNQPSHHAKTHELQKHMGITLATVW
;
A
#
# COMPACT_ATOMS: atom_id res chain seq x y z
N MET A 1 21.03 6.53 -1.43
CA MET A 1 21.30 7.05 -0.07
C MET A 1 20.01 7.06 0.74
N TYR A 2 20.07 6.72 2.03
CA TYR A 2 18.91 6.69 2.94
C TYR A 2 18.99 7.84 3.94
N TYR A 3 17.87 8.50 4.21
CA TYR A 3 17.75 9.54 5.21
C TYR A 3 16.44 9.40 5.98
N ARG A 4 16.46 9.64 7.29
CA ARG A 4 15.30 9.51 8.15
C ARG A 4 15.06 10.78 8.94
N LEU A 5 13.82 11.24 8.93
CA LEU A 5 13.34 12.30 9.82
C LEU A 5 12.54 11.68 10.97
N THR A 6 12.63 12.30 12.15
CA THR A 6 11.94 11.87 13.36
C THR A 6 11.24 13.04 14.06
N ASP A 7 10.28 12.71 14.93
CA ASP A 7 9.53 13.66 15.74
C ASP A 7 8.74 14.72 14.94
N LEU A 8 8.39 14.43 13.67
CA LEU A 8 7.76 15.43 12.81
C LEU A 8 6.36 15.84 13.27
N GLY A 9 5.58 14.93 13.84
CA GLY A 9 4.21 15.19 14.32
C GLY A 9 4.13 16.22 15.44
N ASN A 10 5.22 16.37 16.22
CA ASN A 10 5.31 17.32 17.33
C ASN A 10 5.97 18.66 16.93
N LYS A 11 6.59 18.73 15.75
CA LYS A 11 7.22 19.96 15.25
C LYS A 11 6.19 21.03 14.94
N THR A 12 6.54 22.27 15.27
CA THR A 12 5.86 23.46 14.73
C THR A 12 5.97 23.52 13.21
N ALA A 13 5.18 24.37 12.56
CA ALA A 13 5.28 24.57 11.11
C ALA A 13 6.70 24.96 10.66
N ALA A 14 7.36 25.88 11.40
CA ALA A 14 8.70 26.35 11.08
C ALA A 14 9.75 25.24 11.24
N GLU A 15 9.68 24.44 12.30
CA GLU A 15 10.58 23.32 12.52
C GLU A 15 10.38 22.21 11.49
N LEU A 16 9.13 22.00 11.03
CA LEU A 16 8.84 21.03 9.98
C LEU A 16 9.48 21.47 8.65
N VAL A 17 9.32 22.74 8.27
CA VAL A 17 9.96 23.30 7.06
C VAL A 17 11.48 23.18 7.16
N GLN A 18 12.06 23.55 8.30
CA GLN A 18 13.50 23.44 8.52
C GLN A 18 13.99 21.99 8.39
N ALA A 19 13.26 21.02 8.96
CA ALA A 19 13.63 19.61 8.88
C ALA A 19 13.66 19.08 7.43
N PHE A 20 12.75 19.55 6.57
CA PHE A 20 12.75 19.17 5.15
C PHE A 20 13.84 19.88 4.35
N ALA A 21 14.16 21.13 4.68
CA ALA A 21 15.23 21.88 4.05
C ALA A 21 16.63 21.29 4.32
N GLU A 22 16.79 20.56 5.42
CA GLU A 22 18.05 19.90 5.82
C GLU A 22 18.27 18.54 5.15
N ILE A 23 17.30 18.02 4.37
CA ILE A 23 17.45 16.74 3.69
C ILE A 23 18.54 16.89 2.60
N PRO A 24 19.62 16.06 2.63
CA PRO A 24 20.68 16.14 1.64
C PRO A 24 20.17 15.89 0.21
N ALA A 25 20.76 16.59 -0.78
CA ALA A 25 20.31 16.53 -2.17
C ALA A 25 20.53 15.16 -2.85
N ASP A 26 21.45 14.34 -2.33
CA ASP A 26 21.78 13.00 -2.83
C ASP A 26 20.94 11.86 -2.18
N VAL A 27 19.97 12.21 -1.32
CA VAL A 27 19.00 11.26 -0.76
C VAL A 27 18.12 10.69 -1.85
N THR A 28 18.03 9.36 -1.90
CA THR A 28 17.17 8.63 -2.84
C THR A 28 16.03 7.88 -2.15
N SER A 29 16.15 7.62 -0.85
CA SER A 29 15.13 7.00 -0.01
C SER A 29 14.94 7.82 1.26
N LEU A 30 13.74 8.36 1.44
CA LEU A 30 13.37 9.19 2.57
C LEU A 30 12.40 8.44 3.49
N ASP A 31 12.76 8.35 4.76
CA ASP A 31 11.98 7.68 5.78
C ASP A 31 11.35 8.69 6.75
N LEU A 32 10.02 8.78 6.67
CA LEU A 32 9.18 9.57 7.56
C LEU A 32 8.29 8.65 8.42
N SER A 33 8.65 7.37 8.58
CA SER A 33 7.84 6.43 9.33
C SER A 33 7.84 6.73 10.84
N TRP A 34 6.71 6.41 11.49
CA TRP A 34 6.51 6.57 12.93
C TRP A 34 6.72 8.00 13.41
N ASN A 35 6.12 8.95 12.71
CA ASN A 35 6.21 10.39 12.99
C ASN A 35 4.87 11.02 13.38
N GLU A 36 3.82 10.21 13.59
CA GLU A 36 2.49 10.70 13.95
C GLU A 36 1.97 11.82 13.02
N LEU A 37 2.25 11.74 11.72
CA LEU A 37 1.90 12.81 10.77
C LEU A 37 0.40 13.16 10.72
N HIS A 38 -0.48 12.30 11.25
CA HIS A 38 -1.88 12.65 11.50
C HIS A 38 -2.08 13.89 12.40
N ASN A 39 -1.15 14.19 13.32
CA ASN A 39 -1.20 15.35 14.21
C ASN A 39 -0.92 16.68 13.47
N LYS A 40 -0.30 16.62 12.28
CA LYS A 40 0.01 17.82 11.50
C LYS A 40 -1.23 18.42 10.87
N ILE A 41 -1.28 19.75 10.81
CA ILE A 41 -2.24 20.47 9.97
C ILE A 41 -1.97 20.07 8.52
N THR A 42 -3.03 19.72 7.79
CA THR A 42 -2.93 19.17 6.43
C THR A 42 -2.15 20.07 5.49
N ALA A 43 -2.37 21.39 5.54
CA ALA A 43 -1.64 22.36 4.73
C ALA A 43 -0.13 22.39 5.03
N GLU A 44 0.27 22.28 6.29
CA GLU A 44 1.69 22.24 6.69
C GLU A 44 2.38 20.99 6.17
N LEU A 45 1.71 19.84 6.28
CA LEU A 45 2.25 18.57 5.79
C LEU A 45 2.35 18.55 4.26
N VAL A 46 1.33 19.07 3.57
CA VAL A 46 1.34 19.23 2.11
C VAL A 46 2.51 20.10 1.67
N GLN A 47 2.72 21.24 2.32
CA GLN A 47 3.85 22.12 2.03
C GLN A 47 5.19 21.41 2.25
N ALA A 48 5.35 20.69 3.36
CA ALA A 48 6.58 19.95 3.64
C ALA A 48 6.86 18.85 2.60
N LEU A 49 5.84 18.06 2.22
CA LEU A 49 6.01 17.00 1.21
C LEU A 49 6.40 17.54 -0.17
N ALA A 50 5.96 18.75 -0.53
CA ALA A 50 6.35 19.39 -1.79
C ALA A 50 7.86 19.74 -1.84
N GLU A 51 8.48 19.99 -0.69
CA GLU A 51 9.90 20.36 -0.54
C GLU A 51 10.85 19.15 -0.43
N ILE A 52 10.34 17.92 -0.52
CA ILE A 52 11.19 16.71 -0.58
C ILE A 52 12.22 16.88 -1.72
N PRO A 53 13.52 16.59 -1.54
CA PRO A 53 14.51 16.77 -2.61
C PRO A 53 14.21 16.01 -3.91
N THR A 54 14.74 16.52 -5.02
CA THR A 54 14.54 15.94 -6.36
C THR A 54 15.16 14.55 -6.55
N GLY A 55 16.11 14.17 -5.72
CA GLY A 55 16.73 12.84 -5.73
C GLY A 55 15.87 11.72 -5.15
N VAL A 56 14.84 12.05 -4.35
CA VAL A 56 14.05 11.06 -3.61
C VAL A 56 13.09 10.31 -4.55
N LEU A 57 13.29 8.99 -4.64
CA LEU A 57 12.48 8.08 -5.44
C LEU A 57 11.63 7.14 -4.57
N SER A 58 12.02 6.92 -3.32
CA SER A 58 11.29 6.09 -2.36
C SER A 58 10.90 6.90 -1.14
N LEU A 59 9.61 6.89 -0.80
CA LEU A 59 9.06 7.60 0.35
C LEU A 59 8.38 6.61 1.31
N ASN A 60 8.83 6.58 2.56
CA ASN A 60 8.24 5.76 3.60
C ASN A 60 7.40 6.58 4.58
N LEU A 61 6.08 6.38 4.56
CA LEU A 61 5.09 6.97 5.47
C LEU A 61 4.49 5.93 6.43
N ASN A 62 5.15 4.79 6.64
CA ASN A 62 4.66 3.73 7.52
C ASN A 62 4.35 4.23 8.94
N GLY A 63 3.25 3.76 9.55
CA GLY A 63 3.03 3.97 10.98
C GLY A 63 2.77 5.43 11.38
N ASN A 64 2.07 6.21 10.54
CA ASN A 64 1.78 7.62 10.82
C ASN A 64 0.34 7.90 11.25
N PHE A 65 -0.46 6.85 11.42
CA PHE A 65 -1.89 6.90 11.76
C PHE A 65 -2.70 7.77 10.79
N LEU A 66 -2.30 7.84 9.52
CA LEU A 66 -2.95 8.70 8.52
C LEU A 66 -4.45 8.43 8.37
N GLY A 67 -4.92 7.21 8.67
CA GLY A 67 -6.34 6.88 8.75
C GLY A 67 -7.17 7.75 9.72
N LYS A 68 -6.54 8.48 10.66
CA LYS A 68 -7.24 9.46 11.50
C LYS A 68 -7.63 10.75 10.77
N LYS A 69 -7.05 11.03 9.60
CA LYS A 69 -7.45 12.15 8.74
C LYS A 69 -8.72 11.83 7.95
N THR A 70 -9.38 12.84 7.42
CA THR A 70 -10.52 12.68 6.51
C THR A 70 -10.06 12.21 5.13
N GLY A 71 -10.96 11.64 4.33
CA GLY A 71 -10.65 11.24 2.94
C GLY A 71 -10.14 12.41 2.09
N ALA A 72 -10.71 13.60 2.25
CA ALA A 72 -10.30 14.81 1.55
C ALA A 72 -8.90 15.30 1.94
N GLU A 73 -8.56 15.27 3.24
CA GLU A 73 -7.21 15.63 3.69
C GLU A 73 -6.17 14.63 3.20
N LEU A 74 -6.49 13.34 3.21
CA LEU A 74 -5.60 12.31 2.67
C LEU A 74 -5.37 12.49 1.17
N ALA A 75 -6.42 12.82 0.42
CA ALA A 75 -6.28 13.12 -1.01
C ALA A 75 -5.31 14.28 -1.26
N GLN A 76 -5.41 15.36 -0.47
CA GLN A 76 -4.47 16.49 -0.56
C GLN A 76 -3.03 16.05 -0.23
N ILE A 77 -2.85 15.24 0.82
CA ILE A 77 -1.53 14.74 1.24
C ILE A 77 -0.91 13.84 0.17
N PHE A 78 -1.68 12.93 -0.41
CA PHE A 78 -1.16 12.00 -1.44
C PHE A 78 -0.87 12.70 -2.76
N ALA A 79 -1.69 13.70 -3.14
CA ALA A 79 -1.44 14.53 -4.31
C ALA A 79 -0.19 15.41 -4.16
N ALA A 80 0.18 15.78 -2.92
CA ALA A 80 1.37 16.57 -2.63
C ALA A 80 2.68 15.76 -2.72
N ILE A 81 2.60 14.42 -2.80
CA ILE A 81 3.79 13.58 -2.97
C ILE A 81 4.41 13.88 -4.33
N PRO A 82 5.72 14.20 -4.41
CA PRO A 82 6.32 14.56 -5.69
C PRO A 82 6.21 13.46 -6.75
N ALA A 83 5.82 13.81 -7.98
CA ALA A 83 5.59 12.87 -9.09
C ALA A 83 6.82 12.06 -9.57
N ARG A 84 7.99 12.30 -8.97
CA ARG A 84 9.21 11.49 -9.17
C ARG A 84 9.29 10.29 -8.21
N VAL A 85 8.52 10.29 -7.13
CA VAL A 85 8.50 9.19 -6.17
C VAL A 85 7.83 8.01 -6.84
N THR A 86 8.55 6.91 -6.97
CA THR A 86 8.09 5.69 -7.62
C THR A 86 7.66 4.60 -6.64
N SER A 87 8.18 4.65 -5.41
CA SER A 87 7.82 3.72 -4.34
C SER A 87 7.24 4.48 -3.15
N LEU A 88 6.01 4.17 -2.79
CA LEU A 88 5.31 4.76 -1.65
C LEU A 88 4.89 3.68 -0.64
N ASN A 89 5.37 3.83 0.59
CA ASN A 89 5.00 2.95 1.68
C ASN A 89 3.99 3.59 2.64
N LEU A 90 2.75 3.12 2.62
CA LEU A 90 1.67 3.51 3.52
C LEU A 90 1.31 2.41 4.53
N ARG A 91 2.22 1.47 4.78
CA ARG A 91 2.01 0.38 5.75
C ARG A 91 1.54 0.91 7.10
N GLY A 92 0.67 0.17 7.78
CA GLY A 92 0.38 0.44 9.21
C GLY A 92 -0.23 1.82 9.48
N ASN A 93 -1.09 2.34 8.60
CA ASN A 93 -1.71 3.65 8.74
C ASN A 93 -3.17 3.61 9.20
N VAL A 94 -3.67 2.46 9.64
CA VAL A 94 -5.01 2.29 10.25
C VAL A 94 -6.14 2.66 9.26
N PHE A 95 -5.95 2.39 7.96
CA PHE A 95 -6.96 2.72 6.95
C PHE A 95 -8.28 1.92 7.04
N TYR A 96 -8.33 0.85 7.85
CA TYR A 96 -9.60 0.17 8.14
C TYR A 96 -10.65 1.12 8.77
N SER A 97 -10.20 2.15 9.50
CA SER A 97 -11.08 3.12 10.19
C SER A 97 -11.84 4.07 9.26
N LYS A 98 -11.48 4.12 7.97
CA LYS A 98 -12.19 4.89 6.95
C LYS A 98 -13.33 4.10 6.33
N THR A 99 -14.38 4.78 5.86
CA THR A 99 -15.34 4.14 4.96
C THR A 99 -14.67 3.74 3.64
N GLY A 100 -15.27 2.82 2.88
CA GLY A 100 -14.79 2.50 1.52
C GLY A 100 -14.67 3.75 0.63
N ALA A 101 -15.68 4.63 0.69
CA ALA A 101 -15.72 5.86 -0.10
C ALA A 101 -14.63 6.88 0.27
N GLU A 102 -14.38 7.10 1.57
CA GLU A 102 -13.30 8.01 2.00
C GLU A 102 -11.91 7.49 1.62
N LEU A 103 -11.68 6.18 1.75
CA LEU A 103 -10.40 5.60 1.37
C LEU A 103 -10.22 5.62 -0.16
N ALA A 104 -11.29 5.37 -0.93
CA ALA A 104 -11.28 5.51 -2.37
C ALA A 104 -10.97 6.96 -2.80
N GLN A 105 -11.62 7.95 -2.16
CA GLN A 105 -11.34 9.38 -2.38
C GLN A 105 -9.88 9.74 -2.11
N ALA A 106 -9.25 9.11 -1.12
CA ALA A 106 -7.84 9.31 -0.84
C ALA A 106 -6.95 8.67 -1.91
N LEU A 107 -7.13 7.37 -2.19
CA LEU A 107 -6.22 6.59 -3.03
C LEU A 107 -6.26 6.96 -4.51
N VAL A 108 -7.36 7.55 -5.00
CA VAL A 108 -7.39 8.07 -6.38
C VAL A 108 -6.40 9.23 -6.59
N ALA A 109 -5.96 9.89 -5.51
CA ALA A 109 -5.02 11.01 -5.54
C ALA A 109 -3.55 10.59 -5.38
N ILE A 110 -3.24 9.29 -5.46
CA ILE A 110 -1.85 8.82 -5.44
C ILE A 110 -1.10 9.41 -6.64
N SER A 111 0.03 10.06 -6.34
CA SER A 111 0.84 10.79 -7.33
C SER A 111 1.28 9.93 -8.51
N GLU A 112 1.29 10.52 -9.72
CA GLU A 112 1.47 9.84 -11.01
C GLU A 112 2.79 9.04 -11.13
N GLY A 113 3.81 9.41 -10.36
CA GLY A 113 5.08 8.69 -10.33
C GLY A 113 5.02 7.32 -9.67
N VAL A 114 4.07 7.10 -8.76
CA VAL A 114 4.06 5.93 -7.87
C VAL A 114 3.66 4.69 -8.67
N THR A 115 4.61 3.78 -8.87
CA THR A 115 4.37 2.49 -9.53
C THR A 115 4.31 1.34 -8.53
N SER A 116 4.88 1.51 -7.35
CA SER A 116 4.85 0.57 -6.24
C SER A 116 4.17 1.18 -5.02
N LEU A 117 3.00 0.67 -4.67
CA LEU A 117 2.21 1.12 -3.53
C LEU A 117 2.12 0.02 -2.46
N ASN A 118 2.53 0.34 -1.24
CA ASN A 118 2.41 -0.58 -0.11
C ASN A 118 1.29 -0.15 0.85
N LEU A 119 0.21 -0.94 0.89
CA LEU A 119 -0.93 -0.82 1.80
C LEU A 119 -0.94 -1.91 2.89
N SER A 120 0.17 -2.63 3.09
CA SER A 120 0.27 -3.70 4.08
C SER A 120 -0.09 -3.26 5.50
N GLY A 121 -0.56 -4.18 6.35
CA GLY A 121 -0.77 -3.88 7.77
C GLY A 121 -1.84 -2.82 8.05
N ASN A 122 -2.83 -2.63 7.17
CA ASN A 122 -3.90 -1.64 7.34
C ASN A 122 -5.24 -2.25 7.76
N VAL A 123 -5.30 -3.57 8.00
CA VAL A 123 -6.48 -4.33 8.45
C VAL A 123 -7.67 -4.18 7.48
N LEU A 124 -7.40 -4.10 6.17
CA LEU A 124 -8.41 -3.84 5.15
C LEU A 124 -9.46 -4.95 5.02
N GLY A 125 -9.18 -6.16 5.51
CA GLY A 125 -10.13 -7.28 5.59
C GLY A 125 -11.38 -7.02 6.44
N ASN A 126 -11.34 -5.98 7.31
CA ASN A 126 -12.51 -5.54 8.07
C ASN A 126 -13.55 -4.77 7.23
N LYS A 127 -13.20 -4.31 6.02
CA LYS A 127 -14.17 -3.73 5.09
C LYS A 127 -14.99 -4.83 4.44
N SER A 128 -16.20 -4.54 3.96
CA SER A 128 -16.94 -5.49 3.10
C SER A 128 -16.17 -5.77 1.79
N ALA A 129 -16.47 -6.87 1.10
CA ALA A 129 -15.84 -7.18 -0.18
C ALA A 129 -16.12 -6.10 -1.23
N ALA A 130 -17.35 -5.58 -1.27
CA ALA A 130 -17.76 -4.51 -2.18
C ALA A 130 -17.00 -3.19 -1.90
N GLU A 131 -16.87 -2.79 -0.63
CA GLU A 131 -16.10 -1.59 -0.28
C GLU A 131 -14.62 -1.75 -0.63
N LEU A 132 -14.02 -2.90 -0.36
CA LEU A 132 -12.61 -3.11 -0.68
C LEU A 132 -12.37 -3.17 -2.19
N ALA A 133 -13.27 -3.80 -2.96
CA ALA A 133 -13.21 -3.78 -4.42
C ALA A 133 -13.29 -2.35 -4.96
N GLN A 134 -14.22 -1.52 -4.47
CA GLN A 134 -14.31 -0.11 -4.83
C GLN A 134 -13.01 0.66 -4.52
N VAL A 135 -12.39 0.38 -3.38
CA VAL A 135 -11.11 1.00 -3.00
C VAL A 135 -9.98 0.59 -3.95
N LEU A 136 -9.90 -0.69 -4.35
CA LEU A 136 -8.84 -1.16 -5.25
C LEU A 136 -9.06 -0.71 -6.70
N GLU A 137 -10.32 -0.56 -7.13
CA GLU A 137 -10.69 -0.11 -8.48
C GLU A 137 -10.18 1.31 -8.79
N VAL A 138 -10.20 2.19 -7.79
CA VAL A 138 -9.78 3.59 -7.96
C VAL A 138 -8.27 3.81 -7.80
N ILE A 139 -7.51 2.79 -7.41
CA ILE A 139 -6.05 2.89 -7.38
C ILE A 139 -5.56 3.19 -8.80
N PRO A 140 -4.75 4.24 -9.01
CA PRO A 140 -4.34 4.64 -10.34
C PRO A 140 -3.63 3.52 -11.12
N LYS A 141 -3.93 3.41 -12.42
CA LYS A 141 -3.42 2.34 -13.30
C LYS A 141 -1.90 2.32 -13.48
N HIS A 142 -1.20 3.40 -13.14
CA HIS A 142 0.26 3.43 -13.14
C HIS A 142 0.86 2.65 -11.95
N VAL A 143 0.08 2.34 -10.92
CA VAL A 143 0.48 1.44 -9.83
C VAL A 143 0.43 0.00 -10.33
N THR A 144 1.58 -0.54 -10.71
CA THR A 144 1.70 -1.91 -11.23
C THR A 144 1.99 -2.93 -10.14
N LEU A 145 2.55 -2.51 -9.01
CA LEU A 145 2.80 -3.32 -7.83
C LEU A 145 2.01 -2.81 -6.63
N LEU A 146 1.10 -3.64 -6.14
CA LEU A 146 0.29 -3.36 -4.95
C LEU A 146 0.58 -4.38 -3.85
N ASN A 147 1.02 -3.91 -2.69
CA ASN A 147 1.23 -4.78 -1.53
C ASN A 147 0.06 -4.71 -0.54
N LEU A 148 -0.64 -5.84 -0.37
CA LEU A 148 -1.74 -6.02 0.57
C LEU A 148 -1.40 -6.99 1.72
N ASN A 149 -0.14 -7.40 1.88
CA ASN A 149 0.32 -8.27 2.97
C ASN A 149 -0.16 -7.76 4.36
N GLY A 150 -0.61 -8.64 5.24
CA GLY A 150 -0.99 -8.33 6.61
C GLY A 150 -2.27 -7.49 6.70
N ASN A 151 -3.22 -7.69 5.79
CA ASN A 151 -4.51 -7.00 5.81
C ASN A 151 -5.68 -7.88 6.29
N ASP A 152 -5.43 -9.08 6.80
CA ASP A 152 -6.44 -10.05 7.22
C ASP A 152 -7.43 -10.43 6.10
N LEU A 153 -6.94 -10.61 4.87
CA LEU A 153 -7.81 -10.94 3.73
C LEU A 153 -8.30 -12.40 3.79
N TYR A 154 -7.74 -13.24 4.66
CA TYR A 154 -8.33 -14.53 5.05
C TYR A 154 -9.77 -14.40 5.59
N LYS A 155 -10.19 -13.21 6.06
CA LYS A 155 -11.59 -12.93 6.47
C LYS A 155 -12.57 -12.95 5.30
N LYS A 156 -12.09 -12.97 4.06
CA LYS A 156 -12.89 -13.08 2.83
C LYS A 156 -13.04 -14.52 2.40
N THR A 157 -14.24 -14.88 1.96
CA THR A 157 -14.44 -16.11 1.17
C THR A 157 -13.60 -16.06 -0.10
N ALA A 158 -13.31 -17.22 -0.72
CA ALA A 158 -12.52 -17.23 -1.95
C ALA A 158 -13.18 -16.40 -3.08
N LEU A 159 -14.51 -16.42 -3.16
CA LEU A 159 -15.26 -15.64 -4.14
C LEU A 159 -15.13 -14.13 -3.89
N GLU A 160 -15.27 -13.69 -2.64
CA GLU A 160 -15.09 -12.28 -2.28
C GLU A 160 -13.65 -11.81 -2.53
N LEU A 161 -12.65 -12.64 -2.19
CA LEU A 161 -11.26 -12.32 -2.45
C LEU A 161 -10.99 -12.22 -3.96
N ALA A 162 -11.54 -13.13 -4.76
CA ALA A 162 -11.45 -13.05 -6.21
C ALA A 162 -12.05 -11.75 -6.76
N GLN A 163 -13.24 -11.36 -6.29
CA GLN A 163 -13.89 -10.10 -6.67
C GLN A 163 -13.03 -8.88 -6.32
N VAL A 164 -12.48 -8.85 -5.10
CA VAL A 164 -11.59 -7.78 -4.65
C VAL A 164 -10.34 -7.69 -5.52
N LEU A 165 -9.67 -8.81 -5.78
CA LEU A 165 -8.42 -8.83 -6.54
C LEU A 165 -8.64 -8.53 -8.02
N ALA A 166 -9.76 -8.96 -8.59
CA ALA A 166 -10.14 -8.62 -9.97
C ALA A 166 -10.43 -7.13 -10.17
N ALA A 167 -10.81 -6.40 -9.12
CA ALA A 167 -11.01 -4.95 -9.18
C ALA A 167 -9.69 -4.16 -9.22
N ALA A 168 -8.58 -4.74 -8.75
CA ALA A 168 -7.30 -4.05 -8.72
C ALA A 168 -6.74 -3.87 -10.14
N ALA A 169 -6.37 -2.63 -10.49
CA ALA A 169 -5.68 -2.35 -11.75
C ALA A 169 -4.21 -2.82 -11.76
N ALA A 170 -3.66 -3.18 -10.60
CA ALA A 170 -2.26 -3.59 -10.45
C ALA A 170 -1.98 -4.94 -11.13
N THR A 171 -0.88 -5.00 -11.89
CA THR A 171 -0.42 -6.23 -12.54
C THR A 171 0.08 -7.26 -11.53
N THR A 172 0.71 -6.81 -10.44
CA THR A 172 1.18 -7.65 -9.35
C THR A 172 0.56 -7.25 -8.03
N VAL A 173 -0.03 -8.22 -7.33
CA VAL A 173 -0.53 -8.06 -5.97
C VAL A 173 0.26 -8.96 -5.02
N ILE A 174 0.73 -8.41 -3.91
CA ILE A 174 1.37 -9.16 -2.83
C ILE A 174 0.35 -9.44 -1.72
N LEU A 175 0.21 -10.71 -1.33
CA LEU A 175 -0.66 -11.20 -0.25
C LEU A 175 0.17 -11.87 0.86
N SER A 176 -0.45 -12.05 2.04
CA SER A 176 0.12 -12.89 3.09
C SER A 176 -0.05 -14.36 2.79
N GLU A 177 0.87 -15.18 3.26
CA GLU A 177 0.71 -16.63 3.32
C GLU A 177 -0.57 -17.02 4.08
N GLU A 178 -0.86 -16.33 5.19
CA GLU A 178 -2.08 -16.54 5.99
C GLU A 178 -3.39 -16.34 5.22
N ASP A 179 -3.39 -15.47 4.20
CA ASP A 179 -4.55 -15.23 3.34
C ASP A 179 -4.88 -16.45 2.47
N ILE A 180 -3.94 -17.39 2.34
CA ILE A 180 -3.99 -18.53 1.42
C ILE A 180 -4.02 -19.87 2.17
N VAL A 181 -3.12 -20.09 3.14
CA VAL A 181 -2.87 -21.44 3.70
C VAL A 181 -4.04 -22.00 4.51
N ASN A 182 -4.94 -21.15 4.98
CA ASN A 182 -6.12 -21.58 5.73
C ASN A 182 -7.32 -21.96 4.83
N ARG A 183 -7.23 -21.77 3.52
CA ARG A 183 -8.33 -22.08 2.58
C ARG A 183 -8.37 -23.56 2.19
N PRO A 184 -9.55 -24.15 1.92
CA PRO A 184 -9.66 -25.45 1.27
C PRO A 184 -8.92 -25.49 -0.07
N THR A 185 -8.38 -26.64 -0.45
CA THR A 185 -7.62 -26.77 -1.70
C THR A 185 -8.49 -26.48 -2.91
N GLU A 186 -9.75 -26.93 -2.91
CA GLU A 186 -10.72 -26.70 -3.98
C GLU A 186 -10.98 -25.20 -4.21
N GLU A 187 -11.07 -24.42 -3.13
CA GLU A 187 -11.20 -22.96 -3.22
C GLU A 187 -9.98 -22.30 -3.84
N LEU A 188 -8.77 -22.80 -3.57
CA LEU A 188 -7.54 -22.28 -4.14
C LEU A 188 -7.43 -22.55 -5.64
N ILE A 189 -7.90 -23.72 -6.08
CA ILE A 189 -7.98 -24.07 -7.49
C ILE A 189 -8.90 -23.09 -8.23
N ASP A 190 -10.09 -22.85 -7.68
CA ASP A 190 -11.07 -21.96 -8.30
C ASP A 190 -10.62 -20.49 -8.24
N LEU A 191 -10.00 -20.06 -7.15
CA LEU A 191 -9.38 -18.74 -7.03
C LEU A 191 -8.27 -18.53 -8.08
N GLY A 192 -7.42 -19.54 -8.32
CA GLY A 192 -6.37 -19.45 -9.34
C GLY A 192 -6.93 -19.26 -10.74
N LYS A 193 -7.99 -20.00 -11.10
CA LYS A 193 -8.63 -19.91 -12.42
C LYS A 193 -9.26 -18.55 -12.72
N VAL A 194 -9.73 -17.83 -11.70
CA VAL A 194 -10.40 -16.52 -11.87
C VAL A 194 -9.44 -15.34 -11.83
N LEU A 195 -8.16 -15.54 -11.47
CA LEU A 195 -7.14 -14.50 -11.40
C LEU A 195 -6.01 -14.63 -12.45
N PRO A 196 -6.24 -15.02 -13.72
CA PRO A 196 -5.16 -15.24 -14.68
C PRO A 196 -4.46 -13.95 -15.13
N HIS A 197 -5.04 -12.78 -14.85
CA HIS A 197 -4.53 -11.47 -15.27
C HIS A 197 -3.74 -10.74 -14.18
N VAL A 198 -3.76 -11.24 -12.95
CA VAL A 198 -3.09 -10.63 -11.80
C VAL A 198 -2.01 -11.59 -11.30
N PHE A 199 -0.76 -11.14 -11.28
CA PHE A 199 0.33 -11.92 -10.72
C PHE A 199 0.29 -11.84 -9.19
N ILE A 200 -0.01 -12.94 -8.52
CA ILE A 200 -0.05 -13.00 -7.05
C ILE A 200 1.30 -13.46 -6.50
N LYS A 201 1.98 -12.57 -5.76
CA LYS A 201 3.12 -12.90 -4.89
C LYS A 201 2.62 -13.17 -3.49
N ILE A 202 3.13 -14.23 -2.86
CA ILE A 202 2.72 -14.61 -1.51
C ILE A 202 3.95 -14.57 -0.62
N LEU A 203 3.86 -13.82 0.47
CA LEU A 203 4.95 -13.68 1.43
C LEU A 203 4.63 -14.34 2.77
N ASP A 204 5.63 -14.96 3.37
CA ASP A 204 5.56 -15.48 4.73
C ASP A 204 5.64 -14.38 5.80
N GLU A 205 5.60 -14.77 7.06
CA GLU A 205 5.70 -13.88 8.23
C GLU A 205 7.02 -13.08 8.28
N ASN A 206 8.07 -13.56 7.62
CA ASN A 206 9.38 -12.94 7.53
C ASN A 206 9.52 -12.04 6.29
N ASN A 207 8.41 -11.79 5.58
CA ASN A 207 8.34 -11.04 4.34
C ASN A 207 9.24 -11.65 3.23
N GLN A 208 9.44 -12.97 3.29
CA GLN A 208 10.12 -13.78 2.29
C GLN A 208 9.12 -14.51 1.40
N PRO A 209 9.54 -14.99 0.22
CA PRO A 209 8.89 -16.07 -0.51
C PRO A 209 8.15 -17.09 0.36
N SER A 210 6.84 -17.25 0.15
CA SER A 210 6.17 -18.43 0.68
C SER A 210 6.63 -19.69 -0.06
N HIS A 211 6.94 -20.74 0.72
CA HIS A 211 7.25 -22.09 0.25
C HIS A 211 6.18 -23.12 0.62
N HIS A 212 5.03 -22.66 1.12
CA HIS A 212 3.97 -23.54 1.59
C HIS A 212 3.25 -24.26 0.43
N ALA A 213 2.91 -25.54 0.60
CA ALA A 213 2.32 -26.35 -0.49
C ALA A 213 1.05 -25.72 -1.09
N LYS A 214 0.20 -25.11 -0.26
CA LYS A 214 -1.02 -24.41 -0.72
C LYS A 214 -0.75 -23.14 -1.54
N THR A 215 0.35 -22.43 -1.30
CA THR A 215 0.67 -21.23 -2.08
C THR A 215 1.16 -21.63 -3.47
N HIS A 216 1.93 -22.71 -3.55
CA HIS A 216 2.26 -23.37 -4.82
C HIS A 216 1.02 -23.91 -5.53
N GLU A 217 0.05 -24.48 -4.80
CA GLU A 217 -1.18 -25.00 -5.40
C GLU A 217 -1.98 -23.89 -6.08
N LEU A 218 -2.22 -22.75 -5.41
CA LEU A 218 -2.86 -21.58 -6.03
C LEU A 218 -2.12 -21.14 -7.30
N GLN A 219 -0.79 -21.05 -7.25
CA GLN A 219 0.05 -20.60 -8.37
C GLN A 219 -0.07 -21.48 -9.61
N LYS A 220 -0.22 -22.80 -9.47
CA LYS A 220 -0.40 -23.72 -10.60
C LYS A 220 -1.63 -23.38 -11.44
N HIS A 221 -2.69 -22.88 -10.81
CA HIS A 221 -3.98 -22.61 -11.48
C HIS A 221 -4.12 -21.19 -12.01
N MET A 222 -3.19 -20.29 -11.68
CA MET A 222 -3.15 -18.91 -12.25
C MET A 222 -2.60 -18.86 -13.68
N GLY A 223 -2.24 -20.00 -14.29
CA GLY A 223 -1.80 -20.07 -15.68
C GLY A 223 -0.37 -19.55 -15.93
N ILE A 224 0.42 -19.33 -14.89
CA ILE A 224 1.79 -18.81 -15.01
C ILE A 224 2.78 -19.98 -14.98
N THR A 225 3.41 -20.22 -16.12
CA THR A 225 4.55 -21.14 -16.27
C THR A 225 5.60 -20.87 -15.19
N LEU A 226 6.02 -21.94 -14.50
CA LEU A 226 6.97 -22.05 -13.38
C LEU A 226 8.36 -21.39 -13.55
N ALA A 227 8.60 -20.54 -14.54
CA ALA A 227 9.90 -19.96 -14.79
C ALA A 227 10.05 -18.61 -14.07
N THR A 228 10.80 -18.65 -12.96
CA THR A 228 11.38 -17.51 -12.22
C THR A 228 10.37 -16.57 -11.55
N VAL A 229 9.79 -17.08 -10.47
CA VAL A 229 9.25 -16.25 -9.39
C VAL A 229 10.39 -16.03 -8.40
N TRP A 230 11.25 -15.03 -8.66
CA TRP A 230 11.99 -14.12 -7.75
C TRP A 230 12.72 -13.09 -8.59
#